data_AF-A0A1D8UYU3-F1
#
_entry.id   AF-A0A1D8UYU3-F1
#
_cell.length_a   1.000
_cell.length_b   1.000
_cell.length_c   1.000
_cell.angle_alpha   90.00
_cell.angle_beta   90.00
_cell.angle_gamma   90.00
#
_symmetry.space_group_name_H-M   'P 1'
#
loop_
_entity.id
_entity.type
_entity.pdbx_description
1 polymer ?
#
loop_
_entity_poly.entity_id
_entity_poly.type
_entity_poly.pdbx_seq_one_letter_code
_entity_poly.pdbx_strand_id
1 'polypeptide(L)' 'MVVIGWSERLAAERLGLHRTALRRAIAGTSSLAPDLSGWLLDLEAAHLAHPSPHIHKSTAGLRLAEQT' A
#
# COMPACT_ATOMS: atom_id res chain seq x y z
N MET A 1 1.79 -7.83 2.18
CA MET A 1 1.75 -6.54 2.89
C MET A 1 2.36 -5.48 1.95
N VAL A 2 1.51 -4.66 1.32
CA VAL A 2 1.92 -3.40 0.67
C VAL A 2 1.03 -2.35 1.31
N VAL A 3 1.60 -1.59 2.24
CA VAL A 3 0.91 -0.68 3.18
C VAL A 3 0.30 0.54 2.47
N ILE A 4 0.64 0.75 1.20
CA ILE A 4 0.29 1.95 0.40
C ILE A 4 -0.85 1.70 -0.60
N GLY A 5 -1.50 0.52 -0.55
CA GLY A 5 -2.62 0.18 -1.43
C GLY A 5 -2.23 -0.08 -2.90
N TRP A 6 -0.95 -0.18 -3.22
CA TRP A 6 -0.47 -0.45 -4.58
C TRP A 6 -0.46 -1.95 -4.90
N SER A 7 -0.83 -2.30 -6.13
CA SER A 7 -0.57 -3.64 -6.67
C SER A 7 0.93 -3.81 -6.95
N GLU A 8 1.47 -5.04 -6.95
CA GLU A 8 2.88 -5.30 -7.28
C GLU A 8 3.33 -4.63 -8.60
N ARG A 9 2.44 -4.61 -9.60
CA ARG A 9 2.70 -4.01 -10.91
C ARG A 9 2.83 -2.49 -10.79
N LEU A 10 1.86 -1.86 -10.13
CA LEU A 10 1.86 -0.40 -9.93
C LEU A 10 3.06 0.03 -9.08
N ALA A 11 3.42 -0.76 -8.07
CA ALA A 11 4.61 -0.53 -7.26
C ALA A 11 5.88 -0.64 -8.12
N ALA A 12 6.02 -1.67 -8.95
CA ALA A 12 7.18 -1.81 -9.84
C ALA A 12 7.30 -0.62 -10.82
N GLU A 13 6.19 -0.19 -11.42
CA GLU A 13 6.17 0.99 -12.30
C GLU A 13 6.52 2.28 -11.56
N ARG A 14 5.95 2.51 -10.37
CA ARG A 14 6.22 3.72 -9.57
C ARG A 14 7.63 3.76 -9.01
N LEU A 15 8.20 2.60 -8.71
CA LEU A 15 9.57 2.48 -8.22
C LEU A 15 10.61 2.45 -9.36
N GLY A 16 10.18 2.38 -10.63
CA GLY A 16 11.09 2.19 -11.76
C GLY A 16 11.87 0.88 -11.72
N LEU A 17 11.36 -0.13 -11.00
CA LEU A 17 12.01 -1.42 -10.80
C LEU A 17 11.42 -2.51 -11.68
N HIS A 18 12.25 -3.50 -12.02
CA HIS A 18 11.73 -4.72 -12.60
C HIS A 18 10.87 -5.48 -11.56
N ARG A 19 9.71 -5.99 -11.98
CA ARG A 19 8.77 -6.70 -11.08
C ARG A 19 9.43 -7.84 -10.29
N THR A 20 10.36 -8.57 -10.91
CA THR A 20 11.11 -9.65 -10.26
C THR A 20 12.06 -9.13 -9.17
N ALA A 21 12.68 -7.97 -9.36
CA ALA A 21 13.57 -7.36 -8.36
C ALA A 21 12.76 -6.91 -7.14
N LEU A 22 11.62 -6.25 -7.38
CA LEU A 22 10.67 -5.88 -6.32
C LEU A 22 10.19 -7.11 -5.55
N ARG A 23 9.81 -8.19 -6.25
CA ARG A 23 9.37 -9.43 -5.60
C ARG A 23 10.46 -10.07 -4.74
N ARG A 24 11.72 -10.10 -5.22
CA ARG A 24 12.84 -10.63 -4.45
C ARG A 24 13.12 -9.81 -3.19
N ALA A 25 13.02 -8.48 -3.30
CA ALA A 25 13.16 -7.59 -2.17
C ALA A 25 12.07 -7.80 -1.12
N ILE A 26 10.80 -7.92 -1.55
CA ILE A 26 9.68 -8.25 -0.66
C ILE A 26 9.86 -9.61 0.02
N ALA A 27 10.40 -10.59 -0.72
CA ALA A 27 10.70 -11.93 -0.18
C ALA A 27 11.92 -11.97 0.75
N GLY A 28 12.62 -10.85 0.98
CA GLY A 28 13.84 -10.80 1.80
C GLY A 28 15.06 -11.46 1.15
N THR A 29 14.95 -11.86 -0.11
CA THR A 29 16.03 -12.54 -0.87
C THR A 29 16.98 -11.56 -1.57
N SER A 30 16.66 -10.26 -1.52
CA SER A 30 17.47 -9.18 -2.09
C SER A 30 17.19 -7.89 -1.32
N SER A 31 18.07 -6.90 -1.45
CA SER A 31 17.85 -5.55 -0.91
C SER A 31 17.63 -4.57 -2.04
N LEU A 32 16.77 -3.59 -1.80
CA LEU A 32 16.65 -2.42 -2.66
C LEU A 32 17.86 -1.51 -2.48
N ALA A 33 18.07 -0.61 -3.44
CA ALA A 33 19.05 0.46 -3.26
C ALA A 33 18.73 1.23 -1.96
N PRO A 34 19.74 1.66 -1.19
CA PRO A 34 19.53 2.33 0.09
C PRO A 34 18.71 3.62 -0.05
N ASP A 35 18.91 4.36 -1.13
CA ASP A 35 18.14 5.57 -1.46
C ASP A 35 16.64 5.28 -1.62
N LEU A 36 16.32 4.23 -2.39
CA LEU A 36 14.94 3.80 -2.61
C LEU A 36 14.28 3.24 -1.35
N SER A 37 15.07 2.56 -0.51
CA SER A 37 14.60 2.08 0.79
C SER A 37 14.25 3.25 1.71
N GLY A 38 15.09 4.29 1.74
CA GLY A 38 14.82 5.52 2.49
C GLY A 38 13.55 6.21 2.02
N TRP A 39 13.42 6.42 0.72
CA TRP A 39 12.21 7.02 0.13
C TRP A 39 10.93 6.23 0.45
N LEU A 40 10.98 4.89 0.47
CA LEU A 40 9.83 4.05 0.82
C LEU A 40 9.42 4.22 2.29
N LEU A 41 10.39 4.38 3.20
CA LEU A 41 10.13 4.65 4.63
C LEU A 41 9.49 6.02 4.81
N ASP A 42 9.98 7.05 4.10
CA ASP A 42 9.37 8.38 4.12
C ASP A 42 7.94 8.37 3.57
N LEU A 43 7.69 7.59 2.51
CA LEU A 43 6.36 7.44 1.92
C LEU A 43 5.39 6.76 2.89
N GLU A 44 5.83 5.71 3.60
CA GLU A 44 5.03 5.06 4.64
C GLU A 44 4.72 6.04 5.79
N ALA A 45 5.73 6.76 6.27
CA ALA A 45 5.55 7.78 7.31
C ALA A 45 4.57 8.88 6.89
N ALA A 46 4.67 9.37 5.65
CA ALA A 46 3.75 10.35 5.10
C ALA A 46 2.32 9.82 4.96
N HIS A 47 2.16 8.55 4.55
CA HIS A 47 0.86 7.87 4.44
C HIS A 47 0.18 7.70 5.81
N LEU A 48 0.95 7.34 6.84
CA LEU A 48 0.46 7.23 8.21
C LEU A 48 0.13 8.59 8.83
N ALA A 49 0.91 9.63 8.51
CA ALA A 49 0.67 10.99 8.99
C ALA A 49 -0.56 11.67 8.36
N HIS A 50 -0.91 11.27 7.12
CA HIS A 50 -2.07 11.77 6.39
C HIS A 50 -3.02 10.62 6.06
N PRO A 51 -3.69 10.03 7.07
CA PRO A 51 -4.74 9.09 6.79
C PRO A 51 -5.82 9.88 6.04
N SER A 52 -6.09 9.52 4.78
CA SER A 52 -7.21 10.08 4.03
C SER A 52 -8.43 10.06 4.93
N PRO A 53 -9.22 11.16 5.01
CA PRO A 53 -10.46 11.14 5.76
C PRO A 53 -11.28 9.99 5.19
N HIS A 54 -11.38 8.90 5.96
CA HIS A 54 -12.12 7.71 5.56
C HIS A 54 -13.48 8.25 5.12
N ILE A 55 -13.85 8.09 3.84
CA ILE A 55 -15.25 7.99 3.51
C ILE A 55 -15.69 6.77 4.31
N HIS A 56 -16.20 7.02 5.51
CA HIS A 56 -16.88 6.05 6.32
C HIS A 56 -17.98 5.55 5.41
N LYS A 57 -17.79 4.37 4.81
CA LYS A 57 -18.89 3.68 4.16
C LYS A 57 -19.82 3.40 5.33
N SER A 58 -20.82 4.25 5.50
CA SER A 58 -21.78 4.16 6.58
C SER A 58 -22.46 2.81 6.43
N THR A 59 -22.02 1.82 7.19
CA THR A 59 -22.70 0.53 7.37
C THR A 59 -23.95 0.74 8.23
N ALA A 60 -24.64 1.88 8.09
CA ALA A 60 -25.96 2.12 8.68
C ALA A 60 -27.09 1.60 7.77
N GLY A 61 -26.80 1.15 6.55
CA GLY A 61 -27.81 0.64 5.62
C GLY A 61 -28.12 -0.86 5.73
N LEU A 62 -27.33 -1.65 6.46
CA LEU A 62 -27.48 -3.12 6.45
C LEU A 62 -28.46 -3.68 7.51
N ARG A 63 -29.20 -2.81 8.23
CA ARG A 63 -30.16 -3.25 9.26
C ARG A 63 -31.64 -3.13 8.85
N LEU A 64 -31.93 -2.62 7.65
CA LEU A 64 -33.31 -2.41 7.18
C LEU A 64 -33.91 -3.60 6.41
N ALA A 65 -33.17 -4.70 6.22
CA ALA A 65 -33.62 -5.85 5.43
C ALA A 65 -34.18 -7.03 6.26
N GLU A 66 -34.29 -6.90 7.59
CA GLU A 66 -34.74 -8.01 8.46
C GLU A 66 -36.08 -7.74 9.18
N GLN A 67 -36.87 -6.77 8.70
CA GLN A 67 -38.20 -6.47 9.26
C GLN A 67 -39.19 -6.11 8.15
N THR A 68 -39.57 -7.08 7.30
CA THR A 68 -40.89 -7.13 6.64
C THR A 68 -41.19 -8.57 6.25
#